data_AF-A0A8J5LXM8-F1
#
_entry.id   AF-A0A8J5LXM8-F1
#
_cell.length_a   1.000
_cell.length_b   1.000
_cell.length_c   1.000
_cell.angle_alpha   90.00
_cell.angle_beta   90.00
_cell.angle_gamma   90.00
#
_symmetry.space_group_name_H-M   'P 1'
#
loop_
_entity.id
_entity.type
_entity.pdbx_description
1 polymer ?
#
loop_
_entity_poly.entity_id
_entity_poly.type
_entity_poly.pdbx_seq_one_letter_code
_entity_poly.pdbx_strand_id
1 'polypeptide(L)'
;MHQARHKMKQNKLVTDLEESIGHRRGDIQELKRQRRLIRCDILTNRSLWGTATEFFRLFRSSVRPPLSTGNSTGTQSEYIVQHNFLRATMAADITDGTVCGVDALLQTWVLQSLCYERIDLQPVRLENGPRDSLVATTKGTLVINENTLRYTL
;
A
#
# COMPACT_ATOMS: atom_id res chain seq x y z
N MET A 1 -12.99 61.87 -9.82
CA MET A 1 -12.37 60.85 -10.71
C MET A 1 -11.71 59.65 -10.00
N HIS A 2 -11.61 59.59 -8.66
CA HIS A 2 -10.87 58.52 -7.96
C HIS A 2 -11.61 57.18 -7.80
N GLN A 3 -12.95 57.20 -7.79
CA GLN A 3 -13.78 56.01 -7.54
C GLN A 3 -13.75 54.98 -8.69
N ALA A 4 -13.73 55.45 -9.95
CA ALA A 4 -13.65 54.59 -11.13
C ALA A 4 -12.32 53.82 -11.19
N ARG A 5 -11.21 54.46 -10.77
CA ARG A 5 -9.88 53.86 -10.76
C ARG A 5 -9.73 52.76 -9.72
N HIS A 6 -10.39 52.90 -8.57
CA HIS A 6 -10.44 51.88 -7.53
C HIS A 6 -11.22 50.65 -8.00
N LYS A 7 -12.39 50.88 -8.62
CA LYS A 7 -13.25 49.80 -9.16
C LYS A 7 -12.54 48.99 -10.25
N MET A 8 -11.78 49.66 -11.11
CA MET A 8 -11.00 49.02 -12.17
C MET A 8 -9.84 48.17 -11.62
N LYS A 9 -9.18 48.60 -10.54
CA LYS A 9 -8.15 47.80 -9.85
C LYS A 9 -8.74 46.55 -9.18
N GLN A 10 -9.91 46.68 -8.55
CA GLN A 10 -10.59 45.54 -7.94
C GLN A 10 -11.01 44.51 -8.99
N ASN A 11 -11.59 44.95 -10.10
CA ASN A 11 -11.98 44.04 -11.18
C ASN A 11 -10.76 43.31 -11.76
N LYS A 12 -9.65 44.00 -11.98
CA LYS A 12 -8.42 43.36 -12.48
C LYS A 12 -7.89 42.29 -11.52
N LEU A 13 -7.87 42.57 -10.22
CA LEU A 13 -7.45 41.60 -9.21
C LEU A 13 -8.34 40.35 -9.18
N VAL A 14 -9.67 40.53 -9.31
CA VAL A 14 -10.61 39.41 -9.36
C VAL A 14 -10.35 38.56 -10.60
N THR A 15 -10.16 39.17 -11.77
CA THR A 15 -9.86 38.45 -13.01
C THR A 15 -8.54 37.67 -12.92
N ASP A 16 -7.47 38.30 -12.40
CA ASP A 16 -6.16 37.65 -12.24
C ASP A 16 -6.25 36.43 -11.26
N LEU A 17 -7.09 36.54 -10.22
CA LEU A 17 -7.33 35.44 -9.28
C LEU A 17 -8.13 34.29 -9.92
N GLU A 18 -9.16 34.60 -10.69
CA GLU A 18 -9.96 33.59 -11.41
C GLU A 18 -9.10 32.82 -12.41
N GLU A 19 -8.21 33.51 -13.13
CA GLU A 19 -7.25 32.89 -14.04
C GLU A 19 -6.27 31.98 -13.31
N SER A 20 -5.71 32.44 -12.17
CA SER A 20 -4.80 31.63 -11.35
C SER A 20 -5.48 30.38 -10.77
N ILE A 21 -6.74 30.49 -10.33
CA ILE A 21 -7.53 29.34 -9.85
C ILE A 21 -7.79 28.37 -11.00
N GLY A 22 -8.12 28.88 -12.19
CA GLY A 22 -8.31 28.09 -13.41
C GLY A 22 -7.06 27.28 -13.75
N HIS A 23 -5.91 27.94 -13.81
CA HIS A 23 -4.61 27.32 -14.04
C HIS A 23 -4.31 26.24 -13.00
N ARG A 24 -4.44 26.56 -11.70
CA ARG A 24 -4.15 25.61 -10.61
C ARG A 24 -5.07 24.39 -10.65
N ARG A 25 -6.35 24.56 -11.01
CA ARG A 25 -7.27 23.42 -11.22
C ARG A 25 -6.84 22.57 -12.41
N GLY A 26 -6.38 23.22 -13.49
CA GLY A 26 -5.79 22.53 -14.65
C GLY A 26 -4.61 21.64 -14.26
N ASP A 27 -3.65 22.19 -13.52
CA ASP A 27 -2.48 21.44 -13.05
C ASP A 27 -2.87 20.26 -12.16
N ILE A 28 -3.82 20.46 -11.24
CA ILE A 28 -4.33 19.40 -10.37
C ILE A 28 -4.96 18.28 -11.20
N GLN A 29 -5.72 18.61 -12.25
CA GLN A 29 -6.32 17.60 -13.12
C GLN A 29 -5.26 16.85 -13.93
N GLU A 30 -4.25 17.56 -14.46
CA GLU A 30 -3.16 16.94 -15.21
C GLU A 30 -2.30 16.04 -14.32
N LEU A 31 -1.94 16.50 -13.11
CA LEU A 31 -1.22 15.67 -12.13
C LEU A 31 -2.03 14.43 -11.71
N LYS A 32 -3.36 14.55 -11.56
CA LYS A 32 -4.23 13.40 -11.31
C LYS A 32 -4.23 12.42 -12.49
N ARG A 33 -4.23 12.93 -13.73
CA ARG A 33 -4.15 12.12 -14.96
C ARG A 33 -2.82 11.39 -15.04
N GLN A 34 -1.71 12.10 -14.86
CA GLN A 34 -0.36 11.53 -14.83
C GLN A 34 -0.23 10.44 -13.75
N ARG A 35 -0.74 10.70 -12.53
CA ARG A 35 -0.75 9.71 -11.47
C ARG A 35 -1.56 8.46 -11.84
N ARG A 36 -2.67 8.61 -12.55
CA ARG A 36 -3.48 7.47 -13.04
C ARG A 36 -2.73 6.68 -14.10
N LEU A 37 -2.05 7.35 -15.03
CA LEU A 37 -1.22 6.70 -16.06
C LEU A 37 -0.04 5.94 -15.45
N ILE A 38 0.71 6.58 -14.53
CA ILE A 38 1.80 5.94 -13.79
C ILE A 38 1.28 4.71 -13.03
N ARG A 39 0.12 4.81 -12.38
CA ARG A 39 -0.51 3.66 -11.72
C ARG A 39 -0.86 2.54 -12.70
N CYS A 40 -1.38 2.87 -13.89
CA CYS A 40 -1.67 1.88 -14.92
C CYS A 40 -0.39 1.22 -15.46
N ASP A 41 0.64 1.99 -15.79
CA ASP A 41 1.92 1.47 -16.28
C ASP A 41 2.62 0.58 -15.25
N ILE A 42 2.59 0.96 -13.96
CA ILE A 42 3.10 0.13 -12.86
C ILE A 42 2.27 -1.16 -12.71
N LEU A 43 0.98 -1.15 -13.05
CA LEU A 43 0.12 -2.33 -13.02
C LEU A 43 0.38 -3.26 -14.20
N THR A 44 0.70 -2.70 -15.37
CA THR A 44 0.90 -3.46 -16.62
C THR A 44 2.33 -3.97 -16.77
N ASN A 45 3.31 -3.28 -16.18
CA ASN A 45 4.70 -3.70 -16.14
C ASN A 45 5.01 -4.20 -14.72
N ARG A 46 5.34 -5.49 -14.60
CA ARG A 46 5.64 -6.21 -13.35
C ARG A 46 6.92 -5.68 -12.69
N SER A 47 6.90 -4.42 -12.28
CA SER A 47 8.03 -3.70 -11.71
C SER A 47 8.24 -4.15 -10.28
N LEU A 48 9.50 -4.20 -9.84
CA LEU A 48 9.89 -4.52 -8.47
C LEU A 48 9.13 -3.65 -7.44
N TRP A 49 8.90 -2.38 -7.78
CA TRP A 49 8.11 -1.43 -6.99
C TRP A 49 6.63 -1.82 -6.90
N GLY A 50 6.03 -2.25 -8.01
CA GLY A 50 4.67 -2.76 -8.06
C GLY A 50 4.51 -4.01 -7.20
N THR A 51 5.43 -4.97 -7.33
CA THR A 51 5.46 -6.19 -6.51
C THR A 51 5.62 -5.87 -5.02
N ALA A 52 6.54 -4.99 -4.63
CA ALA A 52 6.72 -4.60 -3.24
C ALA A 52 5.51 -3.87 -2.67
N THR A 53 4.92 -2.96 -3.44
CA THR A 53 3.69 -2.24 -3.03
C THR A 53 2.55 -3.22 -2.80
N GLU A 54 2.40 -4.20 -3.70
CA GLU A 54 1.34 -5.21 -3.61
C GLU A 54 1.58 -6.20 -2.46
N PHE A 55 2.83 -6.56 -2.19
CA PHE A 55 3.21 -7.33 -1.01
C PHE A 55 2.73 -6.61 0.25
N PHE A 56 3.09 -5.34 0.45
CA PHE A 56 2.63 -4.60 1.63
C PHE A 56 1.10 -4.46 1.67
N ARG A 57 0.43 -4.30 0.53
CA ARG A 57 -1.05 -4.25 0.49
C ARG A 57 -1.68 -5.55 0.99
N LEU A 58 -1.16 -6.70 0.57
CA LEU A 58 -1.70 -8.01 0.90
C LEU A 58 -1.34 -8.46 2.32
N PHE A 59 -0.16 -8.10 2.81
CA PHE A 59 0.37 -8.55 4.09
C PHE A 59 0.33 -7.48 5.19
N ARG A 60 -0.38 -6.36 4.96
CA ARG A 60 -0.54 -5.27 5.92
C ARG A 60 -1.19 -5.71 7.22
N SER A 61 -2.28 -6.46 7.10
CA SER A 61 -3.04 -7.01 8.22
C SER A 61 -2.76 -8.50 8.36
N SER A 62 -2.80 -8.98 9.59
CA SER A 62 -2.76 -10.41 9.91
C SER A 62 -3.83 -11.17 9.10
N VAL A 63 -3.41 -12.21 8.41
CA VAL A 63 -4.30 -13.15 7.70
C VAL A 63 -5.18 -13.81 8.73
N ARG A 64 -6.50 -13.62 8.72
CA ARG A 64 -7.33 -14.50 9.56
C ARG A 64 -7.53 -15.82 8.80
N PRO A 65 -7.15 -16.97 9.36
CA PRO A 65 -7.55 -18.25 8.78
C PRO A 65 -9.08 -18.24 8.66
N PRO A 66 -9.66 -18.79 7.58
CA PRO A 66 -11.10 -18.91 7.49
C PRO A 66 -11.58 -19.72 8.70
N LEU A 67 -12.31 -19.06 9.60
CA LEU A 67 -12.98 -19.73 10.69
C LEU A 67 -14.00 -20.67 10.06
N SER A 68 -13.99 -21.94 10.43
CA SER A 68 -14.97 -22.96 10.00
C SER A 68 -16.36 -22.72 10.57
N THR A 69 -16.76 -21.47 10.80
CA THR A 69 -18.13 -21.10 11.12
C THR A 69 -18.82 -20.86 9.78
N GLY A 70 -19.59 -21.87 9.35
CA GLY A 70 -20.41 -21.77 8.15
C GLY A 70 -21.18 -20.45 8.15
N ASN A 71 -21.22 -19.79 6.99
CA ASN A 71 -21.94 -18.54 6.66
C ASN A 71 -21.07 -17.29 6.41
N SER A 72 -19.95 -17.43 5.71
CA SER A 72 -19.37 -16.29 4.98
C SER A 72 -19.40 -16.56 3.47
N THR A 73 -20.52 -16.21 2.86
CA THR A 73 -20.66 -16.07 1.41
C THR A 73 -19.83 -14.87 0.96
N GLY A 74 -18.84 -15.08 0.08
CA GLY A 74 -18.44 -14.03 -0.88
C GLY A 74 -17.00 -13.50 -0.87
N THR A 75 -16.01 -14.14 -0.26
CA THR A 75 -14.61 -13.73 -0.46
C THR A 75 -13.70 -14.94 -0.56
N GLN A 76 -12.92 -15.03 -1.65
CA GLN A 76 -11.78 -15.94 -1.73
C GLN A 76 -10.95 -15.73 -0.45
N SER A 77 -10.67 -16.80 0.30
CA SER A 77 -9.90 -16.69 1.55
C SER A 77 -8.65 -15.85 1.32
N GLU A 78 -8.39 -14.84 2.15
CA GLU A 78 -7.22 -13.94 2.02
C GLU A 78 -5.92 -14.74 1.88
N TYR A 79 -5.86 -15.90 2.55
CA TYR A 79 -4.82 -16.90 2.41
C TYR A 79 -4.55 -17.33 0.95
N ILE A 80 -5.60 -17.65 0.19
CA ILE A 80 -5.48 -18.09 -1.22
C ILE A 80 -4.94 -16.96 -2.08
N VAL A 81 -5.37 -15.72 -1.85
CA VAL A 81 -4.89 -14.55 -2.59
C VAL A 81 -3.41 -14.30 -2.31
N GLN A 82 -3.01 -14.33 -1.05
CA GLN A 82 -1.62 -14.17 -0.61
C GLN A 82 -0.72 -15.30 -1.13
N HIS A 83 -1.18 -16.54 -1.04
CA HIS A 83 -0.46 -17.72 -1.54
C HIS A 83 -0.21 -17.63 -3.05
N ASN A 84 -1.25 -17.36 -3.84
CA ASN A 84 -1.13 -17.20 -5.28
C ASN A 84 -0.21 -16.04 -5.65
N PHE A 85 -0.28 -14.92 -4.91
CA PHE A 85 0.61 -13.78 -5.12
C PHE A 85 2.08 -14.15 -4.88
N LEU A 86 2.40 -14.81 -3.76
CA LEU A 86 3.76 -15.24 -3.46
C LEU A 86 4.27 -16.24 -4.48
N ARG A 87 3.47 -17.26 -4.84
CA ARG A 87 3.83 -18.24 -5.89
C ARG A 87 4.08 -17.60 -7.24
N ALA A 88 3.34 -16.55 -7.59
CA ALA A 88 3.54 -15.86 -8.85
C ALA A 88 4.82 -15.02 -8.82
N THR A 89 5.06 -14.28 -7.73
CA THR A 89 6.03 -13.17 -7.70
C THR A 89 7.39 -13.52 -7.09
N MET A 90 7.47 -14.56 -6.27
CA MET A 90 8.69 -14.95 -5.55
C MET A 90 9.38 -16.15 -6.21
N ALA A 91 10.69 -16.23 -6.02
CA ALA A 91 11.45 -17.42 -6.37
C ALA A 91 11.08 -18.59 -5.43
N ALA A 92 11.34 -19.83 -5.88
CA ALA A 92 10.99 -21.03 -5.12
C ALA A 92 11.73 -21.13 -3.77
N ASP A 93 12.91 -20.51 -3.68
CA ASP A 93 13.83 -20.46 -2.55
C ASP A 93 13.74 -19.15 -1.75
N ILE A 94 12.64 -18.40 -1.87
CA ILE A 94 12.41 -17.20 -1.07
C ILE A 94 12.57 -17.49 0.44
N THR A 95 13.21 -16.58 1.16
CA THR A 95 13.46 -16.71 2.59
C THR A 95 13.32 -15.37 3.31
N ASP A 96 12.86 -15.43 4.57
CA ASP A 96 12.90 -14.32 5.52
C ASP A 96 14.15 -14.37 6.43
N GLY A 97 15.07 -15.28 6.16
CA GLY A 97 16.25 -15.58 6.98
C GLY A 97 16.04 -16.70 8.01
N THR A 98 14.79 -17.14 8.22
CA THR A 98 14.44 -18.23 9.15
C THR A 98 13.86 -19.44 8.41
N VAL A 99 12.92 -19.21 7.49
CA VAL A 99 12.28 -20.27 6.69
C VAL A 99 12.56 -20.09 5.21
N CYS A 100 12.41 -21.17 4.43
CA CYS A 100 12.62 -21.17 2.98
C CYS A 100 11.39 -21.72 2.26
N GLY A 101 10.99 -21.06 1.18
CA GLY A 101 9.87 -21.42 0.33
C GLY A 101 8.56 -20.71 0.70
N VAL A 102 7.70 -20.58 -0.31
CA VAL A 102 6.43 -19.84 -0.21
C VAL A 102 5.50 -20.39 0.88
N ASP A 103 5.37 -21.70 0.97
CA ASP A 103 4.47 -22.34 1.93
C ASP A 103 4.93 -22.11 3.38
N ALA A 104 6.24 -22.24 3.64
CA ALA A 104 6.81 -22.03 4.96
C ALA A 104 6.73 -20.56 5.40
N LEU A 105 6.94 -19.63 4.46
CA LEU A 105 6.76 -18.20 4.71
C LEU A 105 5.31 -17.88 5.06
N LEU A 106 4.35 -18.40 4.31
CA LEU A 106 2.93 -18.15 4.57
C LEU A 106 2.46 -18.77 5.89
N GLN A 107 2.98 -19.94 6.27
CA GLN A 107 2.72 -20.53 7.59
C GLN A 107 3.22 -19.64 8.74
N THR A 108 4.36 -18.97 8.57
CA THR A 108 4.87 -18.00 9.56
C THR A 108 3.88 -16.84 9.73
N TRP A 109 3.25 -16.38 8.65
CA TRP A 109 2.26 -15.30 8.69
C TRP A 109 0.94 -15.74 9.35
N VAL A 110 0.54 -17.00 9.13
CA VAL A 110 -0.58 -17.61 9.85
C VAL A 110 -0.28 -17.67 11.34
N LEU A 111 0.92 -18.08 11.76
CA LEU A 111 1.30 -18.09 13.18
C LEU A 111 1.26 -16.68 13.78
N GLN A 112 1.79 -15.68 13.06
CA GLN A 112 1.74 -14.28 13.49
C GLN A 112 0.29 -13.79 13.69
N SER A 113 -0.65 -14.23 12.85
CA SER A 113 -2.06 -13.87 13.01
C SER A 113 -2.73 -14.46 14.25
N LEU A 114 -2.22 -15.58 14.75
CA LEU A 114 -2.68 -16.19 16.01
C LEU A 114 -2.08 -15.47 17.21
N CYS A 115 -0.82 -15.04 17.10
CA CYS A 115 -0.09 -14.35 18.17
C CYS A 115 -0.60 -12.92 18.37
N TYR A 116 -0.93 -12.22 17.29
CA TYR A 116 -1.26 -10.81 17.32
C TYR A 116 -2.68 -10.58 16.84
N GLU A 117 -3.55 -10.15 17.74
CA GLU A 117 -4.95 -9.81 17.43
C GLU A 117 -5.06 -8.73 16.34
N ARG A 118 -4.09 -7.82 16.33
CA ARG A 118 -3.95 -6.77 15.33
C ARG A 118 -2.49 -6.54 14.99
N ILE A 119 -2.19 -6.61 13.69
CA ILE A 119 -0.93 -6.20 13.08
C ILE A 119 -1.26 -5.17 11.99
N ASP A 120 -0.48 -4.10 11.91
CA ASP A 120 -0.48 -3.16 10.80
C ASP A 120 0.97 -2.88 10.38
N LEU A 121 1.39 -3.50 9.28
CA LEU A 121 2.72 -3.34 8.69
C LEU A 121 2.64 -2.41 7.48
N GLN A 122 3.26 -1.23 7.59
CA GLN A 122 3.22 -0.23 6.53
C GLN A 122 4.62 0.10 6.00
N PRO A 123 4.79 0.23 4.68
CA PRO A 123 6.01 0.79 4.11
C PRO A 123 6.02 2.31 4.35
N VAL A 124 7.07 2.80 5.00
CA VAL A 124 7.33 4.23 5.20
C VAL A 124 8.16 4.77 4.04
N ARG A 125 9.11 3.97 3.56
CA ARG A 125 9.97 4.31 2.42
C ARG A 125 10.29 3.04 1.63
N LEU A 126 10.24 3.15 0.31
CA LEU A 126 10.78 2.19 -0.64
C LEU A 126 11.88 2.90 -1.41
N GLU A 127 13.04 2.28 -1.52
CA GLU A 127 14.20 2.86 -2.22
C GLU A 127 15.02 1.76 -2.90
N ASN A 128 15.72 2.12 -3.97
CA ASN A 128 16.59 1.18 -4.67
C ASN A 128 17.78 0.81 -3.78
N GLY A 129 18.00 -0.49 -3.63
CA GLY A 129 19.14 -1.06 -2.96
C GLY A 129 20.25 -1.44 -3.94
N PRO A 130 21.33 -2.06 -3.43
CA PRO A 130 22.39 -2.60 -4.27
C PRO A 130 21.89 -3.77 -5.13
N ARG A 131 22.54 -4.01 -6.28
CA ARG A 131 22.26 -5.17 -7.16
C ARG A 131 20.77 -5.34 -7.51
N ASP A 132 20.16 -4.28 -8.00
CA ASP A 132 18.75 -4.28 -8.45
C ASP A 132 17.74 -4.72 -7.38
N SER A 133 18.09 -4.56 -6.11
CA SER A 133 17.19 -4.82 -5.00
C SER A 133 16.34 -3.60 -4.65
N LEU A 134 15.28 -3.83 -3.88
CA LEU A 134 14.50 -2.78 -3.26
C LEU A 134 14.61 -2.92 -1.74
N VAL A 135 14.90 -1.81 -1.07
CA VAL A 135 14.94 -1.72 0.38
C VAL A 135 13.65 -1.06 0.86
N ALA A 136 12.97 -1.72 1.80
CA ALA A 136 11.77 -1.21 2.43
C ALA A 136 12.05 -0.84 3.89
N THR A 137 11.86 0.43 4.23
CA THR A 137 11.74 0.86 5.63
C THR A 137 10.28 0.74 6.04
N THR A 138 9.98 -0.05 7.06
CA THR A 138 8.61 -0.33 7.51
C THR A 138 8.34 0.21 8.90
N LYS A 139 7.07 0.52 9.16
CA LYS A 139 6.54 0.78 10.50
C LYS A 139 5.50 -0.29 10.80
N GLY A 140 5.76 -1.09 11.83
CA GLY A 140 4.82 -2.07 12.35
C GLY A 140 4.13 -1.54 13.60
N THR A 141 2.81 -1.74 13.69
CA THR A 141 2.06 -1.61 14.95
C THR A 141 1.46 -2.97 15.27
N LEU A 142 1.69 -3.48 16.47
CA LEU A 142 1.13 -4.74 16.94
C LEU A 142 0.54 -4.58 18.34
N VAL A 143 -0.46 -5.41 18.66
CA VAL A 143 -1.05 -5.49 20.00
C VAL A 143 -0.55 -6.76 20.67
N ILE A 144 0.08 -6.61 21.84
CA ILE A 144 0.50 -7.72 22.69
C ILE A 144 -0.57 -7.94 23.75
N ASN A 145 -1.10 -9.15 23.81
CA ASN A 145 -2.08 -9.56 24.81
C ASN A 145 -1.77 -10.98 25.32
N GLU A 146 -2.68 -11.57 26.09
CA GLU A 146 -2.51 -12.93 26.63
C GLU A 146 -2.34 -13.98 25.52
N ASN A 147 -3.01 -13.84 24.37
CA ASN A 147 -2.83 -14.76 23.24
C ASN A 147 -1.40 -14.70 22.70
N THR A 148 -0.80 -13.51 22.62
CA THR A 148 0.61 -13.37 22.23
C THR A 148 1.49 -14.22 23.13
N LEU A 149 1.30 -14.14 24.46
CA LEU A 149 2.09 -14.90 25.43
C LEU A 149 1.85 -16.41 25.33
N ARG A 150 0.62 -16.84 25.06
CA ARG A 150 0.26 -18.28 24.92
C ARG A 150 0.90 -18.95 23.70
N TYR A 151 1.21 -18.19 22.65
CA TYR A 151 1.75 -18.73 21.40
C TYR A 151 3.25 -18.45 21.19
N THR A 152 3.88 -17.61 22.03
CA THR A 152 5.31 -17.24 21.92
C THR A 152 6.18 -17.73 23.07
N LEU A 153 5.58 -18.29 24.14
CA LEU A 153 6.25 -18.97 25.26
C LEU A 153 5.82 -20.44 25.29
#